data_AF-A0A4Q4DS01-F1
#
_entry.id   AF-A0A4Q4DS01-F1
#
_cell.length_a   1.000
_cell.length_b   1.000
_cell.length_c   1.000
_cell.angle_alpha   90.00
_cell.angle_beta   90.00
_cell.angle_gamma   90.00
#
_symmetry.space_group_name_H-M   'P 1'
#
loop_
_entity.id
_entity.type
_entity.pdbx_description
1 polymer ?
#
loop_
_entity_poly.entity_id
_entity_poly.type
_entity_poly.pdbx_seq_one_letter_code
_entity_poly.pdbx_strand_id
1 'polypeptide(L)' 'MEPWHLLIVAIVIIVLFGSKRLPDAARSVGKSLRILRSEAKAMKGEGATHPAPSGRAPSGAADSDAAR' A
#
# COMPACT_ATOMS: atom_id res chain seq x y z
N MET A 1 -10.85 -23.24 -14.00
CA MET A 1 -10.12 -22.01 -14.37
C MET A 1 -8.68 -22.21 -13.97
N GLU A 2 -7.84 -22.65 -14.90
CA GLU A 2 -6.44 -22.98 -14.63
C GLU A 2 -5.72 -21.75 -14.05
N PRO A 3 -5.28 -21.79 -12.77
CA PRO A 3 -4.63 -20.67 -12.08
C PRO A 3 -3.38 -20.14 -12.79
N TRP A 4 -2.85 -20.93 -13.73
CA TRP A 4 -1.71 -20.62 -14.58
C TRP A 4 -1.86 -19.32 -15.39
N HIS A 5 -3.07 -18.99 -15.84
CA HIS A 5 -3.31 -17.78 -16.64
C HIS A 5 -3.05 -16.50 -15.84
N LEU A 6 -3.39 -16.50 -14.54
CA LEU A 6 -3.15 -15.35 -13.67
C LEU A 6 -1.65 -15.08 -13.49
N LEU A 7 -0.84 -16.14 -13.44
CA LEU A 7 0.60 -16.01 -13.33
C LEU A 7 1.21 -15.35 -14.58
N ILE A 8 0.76 -15.77 -15.77
CA ILE A 8 1.18 -15.17 -17.04
C ILE A 8 0.78 -13.69 -17.10
N VAL A 9 -0.47 -13.36 -16.75
CA VAL A 9 -0.94 -11.97 -16.74
C VAL A 9 -0.14 -11.12 -15.77
N ALA A 10 0.12 -11.62 -14.56
CA ALA A 10 0.94 -10.91 -13.57
C ALA A 10 2.35 -10.62 -14.10
N ILE A 11 2.99 -11.58 -14.76
CA ILE A 11 4.30 -11.40 -15.39
C ILE A 11 4.24 -10.32 -16.47
N VAL A 12 3.23 -10.38 -17.35
CA VAL A 12 3.05 -9.38 -18.42
C VAL A 12 2.90 -7.97 -17.85
N ILE A 13 2.09 -7.79 -16.80
CA ILE A 13 1.93 -6.46 -16.16
C ILE A 13 3.25 -6.01 -15.51
N ILE A 14 3.99 -6.90 -14.85
CA ILE A 14 5.32 -6.55 -14.28
C ILE A 14 6.30 -6.10 -15.38
N VAL A 15 6.28 -6.74 -16.55
CA VAL A 15 7.17 -6.36 -17.67
C VAL A 15 6.76 -5.01 -18.28
N LEU A 16 5.46 -4.78 -18.48
CA LEU A 16 4.95 -3.53 -19.06
C LEU A 16 5.12 -2.32 -18.12
N PHE A 17 4.82 -2.49 -16.84
CA PHE A 17 4.90 -1.40 -15.86
C PHE A 17 6.29 -1.29 -15.21
N GLY A 18 7.06 -2.38 -15.21
CA GLY A 18 8.35 -2.46 -14.52
C GLY A 18 8.22 -2.82 -13.04
N SER A 19 9.27 -3.43 -12.49
CA SER A 19 9.33 -3.97 -11.12
C SER A 19 9.11 -2.94 -10.01
N LYS A 20 9.37 -1.65 -10.26
CA LYS A 20 9.17 -0.56 -9.28
C LYS A 20 7.80 0.10 -9.38
N ARG A 21 7.15 0.18 -10.55
CA ARG A 21 5.88 0.91 -10.73
C ARG A 21 4.69 0.11 -10.25
N LEU A 22 4.69 -1.21 -10.44
CA LEU A 22 3.61 -2.07 -9.97
C LEU A 22 3.40 -1.98 -8.44
N PRO A 23 4.44 -2.18 -7.60
CA PRO A 23 4.28 -2.06 -6.15
C PRO A 23 4.05 -0.61 -5.71
N ASP A 24 4.61 0.37 -6.41
CA ASP A 24 4.44 1.79 -6.06
C ASP A 24 3.01 2.29 -6.35
N ALA A 25 2.44 1.92 -7.49
CA ALA A 25 1.04 2.16 -7.82
C ALA A 25 0.10 1.44 -6.85
N ALA A 26 0.38 0.16 -6.54
CA ALA A 26 -0.42 -0.57 -5.55
C ALA A 26 -0.32 0.06 -4.15
N ARG A 27 0.85 0.57 -3.74
CA ARG A 27 1.06 1.24 -2.45
C ARG A 27 0.35 2.60 -2.37
N SER A 28 0.42 3.41 -3.43
CA SER A 28 -0.25 4.72 -3.48
C SER A 28 -1.77 4.58 -3.52
N VAL A 29 -2.30 3.68 -4.36
CA VAL A 29 -3.73 3.37 -4.40
C VAL A 29 -4.20 2.71 -3.10
N GLY A 30 -3.38 1.84 -2.50
CA GLY A 30 -3.68 1.20 -1.22
C GLY A 30 -3.77 2.19 -0.05
N LYS A 31 -2.95 3.25 -0.05
CA LYS A 31 -3.06 4.35 0.93
C LYS A 31 -4.40 5.07 0.82
N SER A 32 -4.81 5.46 -0.39
CA SER A 32 -6.12 6.11 -0.62
C SER A 32 -7.27 5.17 -0.26
N LEU A 33 -7.22 3.92 -0.71
CA LEU A 33 -8.25 2.92 -0.42
C LEU A 33 -8.35 2.64 1.08
N ARG A 34 -7.26 2.67 1.84
CA ARG A 34 -7.29 2.49 3.30
C ARG A 34 -8.06 3.61 4.00
N ILE A 35 -7.92 4.86 3.56
CA ILE A 35 -8.64 6.02 4.11
C ILE A 35 -10.14 5.88 3.80
N LEU A 36 -10.47 5.63 2.54
CA LEU A 36 -11.85 5.40 2.13
C LEU A 36 -12.45 4.16 2.81
N ARG A 37 -11.66 3.12 3.04
CA ARG A 37 -12.10 1.91 3.75
C ARG A 37 -12.28 2.16 5.25
N SER A 38 -11.48 3.02 5.88
CA SER A 38 -11.73 3.42 7.28
C SER A 38 -12.99 4.25 7.42
N GLU A 39 -13.23 5.19 6.51
CA GLU A 39 -14.45 5.99 6.49
C GLU A 39 -15.68 5.13 6.17
N ALA A 40 -15.60 4.27 5.15
CA ALA A 40 -16.66 3.33 4.81
C ALA A 40 -16.94 2.31 5.93
N LYS A 41 -15.93 1.90 6.71
CA LYS A 41 -16.10 0.99 7.86
C LYS A 41 -16.80 1.70 9.03
N ALA A 42 -16.52 2.98 9.25
CA ALA A 42 -17.21 3.79 10.25
C ALA A 42 -18.70 3.96 9.92
N MET A 43 -19.05 4.11 8.63
CA MET A 43 -20.44 4.23 8.19
C MET A 43 -21.19 2.90 8.15
N LYS A 44 -20.49 1.77 7.95
CA LYS A 44 -21.11 0.43 7.89
C LYS A 44 -21.43 -0.19 9.27
N GLY A 45 -21.15 0.51 10.36
CA GLY A 45 -21.92 0.31 11.59
C GLY A 45 -21.39 -0.65 12.65
N GLU A 46 -20.09 -0.97 12.70
CA GLU A 46 -19.53 -1.72 13.84
C GLU A 46 -18.11 -1.25 14.18
N GLY A 47 -17.98 -0.61 15.34
CA GLY A 47 -16.71 -0.25 16.00
C GLY A 47 -15.91 -1.47 16.47
N ALA A 48 -15.67 -2.44 15.60
CA ALA A 48 -14.87 -3.63 15.92
C ALA A 48 -13.38 -3.38 15.64
N THR A 49 -12.70 -3.19 16.77
CA THR A 49 -11.32 -3.58 17.07
C THR A 49 -10.23 -2.83 16.32
N HIS A 50 -9.56 -1.97 17.08
CA HIS A 50 -8.24 -1.40 16.85
C HIS A 50 -7.25 -2.49 16.37
N PRO A 51 -6.83 -2.51 15.08
CA PRO A 51 -5.58 -3.13 14.72
C PRO A 51 -4.56 -2.00 14.74
N ALA A 52 -3.85 -1.87 15.86
CA ALA A 52 -2.57 -1.16 15.85
C ALA A 52 -1.72 -1.75 14.73
N PRO A 53 -1.24 -0.96 13.74
CA PRO A 53 -0.12 -1.39 12.96
C PRO A 53 1.13 -0.88 13.68
N SER A 54 1.72 -1.78 14.45
CA SER A 54 3.16 -1.88 14.56
C SER A 54 3.77 -1.61 13.19
N GLY A 55 4.47 -0.49 13.07
CA GLY A 55 4.95 0.02 11.80
C GLY A 55 5.78 1.27 11.97
N ARG A 56 6.62 1.27 13.01
CA ARG A 56 7.77 2.17 13.08
C ARG A 56 8.72 1.78 11.96
N ALA A 57 8.61 2.45 10.81
CA ALA A 57 9.73 2.62 9.90
C ALA A 57 10.24 4.05 10.12
N PRO A 58 11.39 4.23 10.78
CA PRO A 58 11.98 5.54 11.00
C PRO A 58 12.71 6.00 9.74
N SER A 59 12.99 7.30 9.72
CA SER A 59 14.01 7.94 8.90
C SER A 59 13.61 8.39 7.50
N GLY A 60 12.96 9.54 7.48
CA GLY A 60 13.05 10.53 6.41
C GLY A 60 13.40 11.91 6.99
N ALA A 61 14.25 11.96 8.02
CA ALA A 61 14.79 13.18 8.60
C ALA A 61 16.32 13.21 8.36
N ALA A 62 16.70 13.01 7.10
CA ALA A 62 17.87 13.69 6.57
C ALA A 62 17.36 15.09 6.23
N ASP A 63 17.64 16.05 7.09
CA ASP A 63 17.86 17.48 6.77
C ASP A 63 17.89 18.26 8.10
N SER A 64 18.96 19.02 8.29
CA SER A 64 19.10 20.12 9.28
C SER A 64 19.67 19.80 10.67
N ASP A 65 20.92 19.32 10.76
CA ASP A 65 21.80 19.64 11.91
C ASP A 65 23.30 19.49 11.55
N ALA A 66 23.75 20.20 10.51
CA ALA A 66 25.17 20.35 10.17
C ALA A 66 25.63 21.81 10.32
N ALA A 67 24.93 22.58 11.14
CA ALA A 67 25.24 23.97 11.44
C ALA A 67 25.05 24.23 12.94
N ARG A 68 25.92 23.62 13.75
CA ARG A 68 26.27 24.08 15.09
C ARG A 68 27.61 23.50 15.55
#